data_AF-A0A7J6W559-F1
#
_entry.id   AF-A0A7J6W559-F1
#
_cell.length_a   1.000
_cell.length_b   1.000
_cell.length_c   1.000
_cell.angle_alpha   90.00
_cell.angle_beta   90.00
_cell.angle_gamma   90.00
#
_symmetry.space_group_name_H-M   'P 1'
#
loop_
_entity.id
_entity.type
_entity.pdbx_description
1 polymer ?
#
loop_
_entity_poly.entity_id
_entity_poly.type
_entity_poly.pdbx_seq_one_letter_code
_entity_poly.pdbx_strand_id
1 'polypeptide(L)'
;MAAIEGSWFGAWGLEKFLWDAIVFKKVRSILGGHIRIILCGGAPLSGDTQRFTNICMGAAVGQGYGLTETCAAAGFSEMDDLSVGRVGPPVPCCYTK
;
A
#
# COMPACT_ATOMS: atom_id res chain seq x y z
N MET A 1 7.73 -6.65 10.92
CA MET A 1 7.69 -7.84 11.79
C MET A 1 6.95 -7.50 13.10
N ALA A 2 5.65 -7.18 13.03
CA ALA A 2 4.87 -6.78 14.22
C ALA A 2 3.36 -7.13 14.10
N ALA A 3 3.00 -8.13 13.28
CA ALA A 3 1.63 -8.62 13.18
C ALA A 3 1.52 -10.06 13.74
N ILE A 4 2.23 -10.33 14.83
CA ILE A 4 2.50 -11.68 15.36
C ILE A 4 1.52 -12.08 16.48
N GLU A 5 0.66 -11.18 16.95
CA GLU A 5 -0.17 -11.38 18.15
C GLU A 5 -1.65 -11.72 17.83
N GLY A 6 -1.90 -12.69 16.93
CA GLY A 6 -3.28 -13.05 16.58
C GLY A 6 -3.54 -14.50 16.20
N SER A 7 -2.57 -15.40 16.38
CA SER A 7 -2.71 -16.81 16.01
C SER A 7 -3.50 -17.59 17.07
N TRP A 8 -4.78 -17.87 16.81
CA TRP A 8 -5.61 -18.68 17.71
C TRP A 8 -5.33 -20.19 17.58
N PHE A 9 -4.84 -20.67 16.42
CA PHE A 9 -4.67 -22.11 16.13
C PHE A 9 -3.26 -22.55 15.72
N GLY A 10 -2.29 -21.64 15.60
CA GLY A 10 -0.90 -22.00 15.25
C GLY A 10 -0.70 -22.44 13.80
N ALA A 11 -1.73 -22.34 12.95
CA ALA A 11 -1.73 -22.73 11.54
C ALA A 11 -1.90 -21.49 10.62
N TRP A 12 -1.04 -20.48 10.81
CA TRP A 12 -1.14 -19.17 10.15
C TRP A 12 -1.21 -19.23 8.62
N GLY A 13 -0.58 -20.22 7.99
CA GLY A 13 -0.59 -20.38 6.54
C GLY A 13 -1.97 -20.72 5.97
N LEU A 14 -2.72 -21.57 6.66
CA LEU A 14 -4.04 -22.02 6.21
C LEU A 14 -5.11 -20.97 6.53
N GLU A 15 -5.01 -20.34 7.71
CA GLU A 15 -5.86 -19.21 8.08
C GLU A 15 -5.66 -18.03 7.12
N LYS A 16 -4.42 -17.66 6.80
CA LYS A 16 -4.14 -16.59 5.85
C LYS A 16 -4.76 -16.87 4.47
N PHE A 17 -4.69 -18.10 3.99
CA PHE A 17 -5.29 -18.48 2.70
C PHE A 17 -6.82 -18.43 2.73
N LEU A 18 -7.43 -18.86 3.83
CA LEU A 18 -8.88 -18.77 4.05
C LEU A 18 -9.35 -17.30 4.13
N TRP A 19 -8.64 -16.47 4.90
CA TRP A 19 -8.93 -15.03 5.01
C TRP A 19 -8.74 -14.30 3.68
N ASP A 20 -7.72 -14.66 2.91
CA ASP A 20 -7.49 -14.13 1.57
C ASP A 20 -8.60 -14.49 0.58
N ALA A 21 -9.02 -15.76 0.57
CA ALA A 21 -10.09 -16.24 -0.30
C ALA A 21 -11.47 -15.68 0.07
N ILE A 22 -11.77 -15.51 1.35
CA ILE A 22 -13.11 -15.10 1.82
C ILE A 22 -13.24 -13.57 1.87
N VAL A 23 -12.24 -12.87 2.40
CA VAL A 23 -12.32 -11.42 2.64
C VAL A 23 -11.65 -10.65 1.51
N PHE A 24 -10.38 -10.93 1.20
CA PHE A 24 -9.65 -10.13 0.20
C PHE A 24 -10.21 -10.33 -1.21
N LYS A 25 -10.64 -11.54 -1.59
CA LYS A 25 -11.27 -11.78 -2.89
C LYS A 25 -12.58 -11.02 -3.07
N LYS A 26 -13.40 -10.91 -2.02
CA LYS A 26 -14.68 -10.19 -2.05
C LYS A 26 -14.47 -8.67 -2.06
N VAL A 27 -13.55 -8.17 -1.24
CA VAL A 27 -13.14 -6.75 -1.24
C VAL A 27 -12.58 -6.37 -2.61
N ARG A 28 -11.66 -7.16 -3.15
CA ARG A 28 -11.08 -6.95 -4.48
C ARG A 28 -12.14 -6.98 -5.59
N SER A 29 -13.15 -7.85 -5.48
CA SER A 29 -14.28 -7.89 -6.42
C SER A 29 -15.15 -6.64 -6.36
N ILE A 30 -15.39 -6.06 -5.18
CA ILE A 30 -16.18 -4.82 -5.03
C ILE A 30 -15.42 -3.63 -5.62
N LEU A 31 -14.10 -3.60 -5.43
CA LEU A 31 -13.19 -2.62 -6.00
C LEU A 31 -12.93 -2.80 -7.52
N GLY A 32 -13.62 -3.75 -8.17
CA GLY A 32 -13.58 -3.95 -9.61
C GLY A 32 -12.48 -4.90 -10.10
N GLY A 33 -11.72 -5.55 -9.22
CA GLY A 33 -10.79 -6.63 -9.55
C GLY A 33 -9.48 -6.23 -10.24
N HIS A 34 -9.46 -5.07 -10.89
CA HIS A 34 -8.39 -4.61 -11.77
C HIS A 34 -7.54 -3.47 -11.21
N ILE A 35 -7.66 -3.17 -9.91
CA ILE A 35 -6.77 -2.20 -9.26
C ILE A 35 -5.35 -2.76 -9.28
N ARG A 36 -4.45 -2.03 -9.94
CA ARG A 36 -3.02 -2.34 -10.02
C ARG A 36 -2.19 -1.46 -9.11
N ILE A 37 -2.61 -0.22 -8.91
CA ILE A 37 -1.84 0.81 -8.21
C ILE A 37 -2.81 1.65 -7.39
N ILE A 38 -2.45 1.91 -6.13
CA ILE A 38 -3.16 2.82 -5.24
C ILE A 38 -2.18 3.90 -4.81
N LEU A 39 -2.62 5.15 -4.84
CA LEU A 39 -1.77 6.29 -4.52
C LEU A 39 -2.31 7.07 -3.34
N CYS A 40 -1.40 7.34 -2.40
CA CYS A 40 -1.71 8.08 -1.19
C CYS A 40 -0.71 9.24 -1.05
N GLY A 41 -1.21 10.45 -0.80
CA GLY A 41 -0.38 11.64 -0.62
C GLY A 41 -1.02 12.64 0.34
N GLY A 42 -0.29 13.73 0.62
CA GLY A 42 -0.72 14.82 1.50
C GLY A 42 -0.32 14.64 2.97
N ALA A 43 -0.51 13.45 3.54
CA ALA A 43 -0.12 13.13 4.92
C ALA A 43 0.71 11.83 4.98
N PRO A 44 1.64 11.70 5.96
CA PRO A 44 2.40 10.49 6.14
C PRO A 44 1.49 9.33 6.52
N LEU A 45 1.50 8.27 5.72
CA LEU A 45 0.77 7.03 6.03
C LEU A 45 1.61 6.17 6.98
N SER A 46 1.00 5.66 8.05
CA SER A 46 1.67 4.68 8.91
C SER A 46 2.01 3.42 8.11
N GLY A 47 3.22 2.87 8.32
CA GLY A 47 3.68 1.71 7.59
C GLY A 47 2.82 0.46 7.82
N ASP A 48 2.18 0.35 8.98
CA ASP A 48 1.27 -0.77 9.27
C ASP A 48 -0.05 -0.64 8.51
N THR A 49 -0.59 0.59 8.39
CA THR A 49 -1.75 0.88 7.54
C THR A 49 -1.44 0.62 6.07
N GLN A 50 -0.28 1.05 5.59
CA GLN A 50 0.14 0.82 4.21
C GLN A 50 0.27 -0.68 3.88
N ARG A 51 0.86 -1.46 4.80
CA ARG A 51 0.92 -2.93 4.68
C ARG A 51 -0.47 -3.56 4.66
N PHE A 52 -1.34 -3.14 5.58
CA PHE A 52 -2.70 -3.64 5.64
C PHE A 52 -3.45 -3.37 4.33
N THR A 53 -3.43 -2.14 3.82
CA THR A 53 -4.10 -1.78 2.56
C THR A 53 -3.53 -2.56 1.37
N ASN A 54 -2.21 -2.74 1.30
CA ASN A 54 -1.56 -3.52 0.25
C ASN A 54 -2.02 -4.99 0.25
N ILE A 55 -2.10 -5.61 1.43
CA ILE A 55 -2.62 -6.98 1.59
C ILE A 55 -4.11 -7.04 1.25
N CYS A 56 -4.90 -6.08 1.74
CA CYS A 56 -6.36 -6.04 1.55
C CYS A 56 -6.78 -5.88 0.09
N MET A 57 -6.07 -5.02 -0.64
CA MET A 57 -6.41 -4.68 -2.02
C MET A 57 -5.64 -5.54 -3.04
N GLY A 58 -4.58 -6.23 -2.62
CA GLY A 58 -3.72 -7.03 -3.50
C GLY A 58 -3.00 -6.19 -4.56
N ALA A 59 -2.71 -4.93 -4.22
CA ALA A 59 -2.09 -3.94 -5.10
C ALA A 59 -1.14 -3.05 -4.31
N ALA A 60 -0.02 -2.69 -4.92
CA ALA A 60 0.98 -1.84 -4.29
C ALA A 60 0.41 -0.45 -4.00
N VAL A 61 0.58 0.00 -2.76
CA VAL A 61 0.21 1.35 -2.31
C VAL A 61 1.45 2.22 -2.37
N GLY A 62 1.51 3.11 -3.35
CA GLY A 62 2.59 4.08 -3.51
C GLY A 62 2.33 5.35 -2.71
N GLN A 63 3.33 5.81 -1.95
CA GLN A 63 3.29 7.11 -1.29
C GLN A 63 3.82 8.18 -2.26
N GLY A 64 3.01 9.21 -2.50
CA GLY A 64 3.40 10.39 -3.28
C GLY A 64 3.46 11.61 -2.38
N TYR A 65 4.45 12.47 -2.62
CA TYR A 65 4.52 13.79 -2.02
C TYR A 65 4.35 14.85 -3.09
N GLY A 66 3.59 15.89 -2.77
CA GLY A 66 3.36 17.03 -3.63
C GLY A 66 2.62 18.12 -2.88
N LEU A 67 2.81 19.36 -3.33
CA LEU A 67 2.14 20.55 -2.82
C LEU A 67 1.25 21.13 -3.92
N THR A 68 0.32 21.99 -3.54
CA THR A 68 -0.47 22.76 -4.53
C THR A 68 0.43 23.59 -5.45
N GLU A 69 1.54 24.09 -4.91
CA GLU A 69 2.57 24.89 -5.55
C GLU A 69 3.43 24.08 -6.53
N THR A 70 3.49 22.75 -6.38
CA THR A 70 4.24 21.84 -7.28
C THR A 70 3.32 21.02 -8.18
N CYS A 71 2.09 21.49 -8.43
CA CYS A 71 1.10 20.77 -9.24
C CYS A 71 0.87 19.31 -8.78
N ALA A 72 0.77 19.10 -7.46
CA ALA A 72 0.48 17.82 -6.82
C ALA A 72 1.55 16.71 -6.92
N ALA A 73 2.66 16.92 -7.64
CA ALA A 73 3.73 15.93 -7.76
C ALA A 73 5.11 16.53 -7.50
N ALA A 74 5.79 16.04 -6.49
CA ALA A 74 7.20 16.33 -6.20
C ALA A 74 8.04 15.05 -6.17
N GLY A 75 7.50 13.95 -5.65
CA GLY A 75 8.15 12.64 -5.64
C GLY A 75 7.15 11.50 -5.48
N PHE A 76 7.53 10.34 -5.98
CA PHE A 76 6.61 9.21 -6.12
C PHE A 76 7.32 7.87 -5.92
N SER A 77 6.75 7.01 -5.06
CA SER A 77 7.22 5.63 -4.89
C SER A 77 6.94 4.77 -6.13
N GLU A 78 7.94 3.98 -6.51
CA GLU A 78 7.83 3.08 -7.65
C GLU A 78 6.69 2.07 -7.48
N MET A 79 6.03 1.73 -8.58
CA MET A 79 4.80 0.94 -8.58
C MET A 79 5.00 -0.49 -8.04
N ASP A 80 6.22 -1.03 -8.13
CA ASP A 80 6.55 -2.37 -7.64
C ASP A 80 7.16 -2.36 -6.23
N ASP A 81 7.38 -1.18 -5.66
CA ASP A 81 8.07 -1.03 -4.40
C ASP A 81 7.11 -1.14 -3.20
N LEU A 82 7.17 -2.28 -2.51
CA LEU A 82 6.32 -2.61 -1.35
C LEU A 82 6.86 -2.07 -0.02
N SER A 83 7.95 -1.32 -0.06
CA SER A 83 8.47 -0.63 1.11
C SER A 83 7.49 0.39 1.68
N VAL A 84 7.60 0.62 2.98
CA VAL A 84 6.68 1.48 3.72
C VAL A 84 7.41 2.59 4.44
N GLY A 85 6.72 3.72 4.64
CA GLY A 85 7.25 4.86 5.41
C GLY A 85 8.27 5.72 4.67
N ARG A 86 8.34 5.62 3.33
CA ARG A 86 9.18 6.50 2.50
C ARG A 86 8.43 7.01 1.27
N VAL A 87 8.77 8.23 0.87
CA VAL A 87 8.39 8.82 -0.42
C VAL A 87 9.48 8.43 -1.41
N GLY A 88 9.09 7.98 -2.60
CA GLY A 88 10.03 7.57 -3.64
C GLY A 88 10.81 8.73 -4.28
N PRO A 89 11.58 8.43 -5.34
CA PRO A 89 12.41 9.41 -6.01
C PRO A 89 11.62 10.62 -6.52
N PRO A 90 12.27 11.78 -6.69
CA PRO A 90 11.64 12.93 -7.30
C PRO A 90 11.21 12.62 -8.72
N VAL A 91 10.11 13.23 -9.15
CA VAL A 91 9.68 13.12 -10.56
C VAL A 91 10.71 13.78 -11.49
N PRO A 92 10.83 13.37 -12.77
CA PRO A 92 11.92 13.81 -13.66
C PRO A 92 12.05 15.33 -13.84
N CYS A 93 10.97 16.07 -13.59
CA CYS A 93 10.91 17.52 -13.70
C CYS A 93 11.14 18.26 -12.37
N CYS A 94 11.36 17.55 -11.27
CA CYS A 94 11.54 18.12 -9.94
C CYS A 94 12.95 17.85 -9.39
N TYR A 95 13.52 18.88 -8.76
CA TYR A 95 14.80 18.77 -8.06
C TYR A 95 14.56 18.92 -6.56
N THR A 96 14.75 17.83 -5.81
CA THR A 96 14.75 17.80 -4.35
C THR A 96 16.19 17.74 -3.86
N LYS A 97 16.59 18.70 -3.02
CA LYS A 97 17.93 18.79 -2.44
C LYS A 97 17.96 18.28 -1.01
#